data_AF-A0A449BDC0-F1
#
_entry.id   AF-A0A449BDC0-F1
#
_cell.length_a   1.000
_cell.length_b   1.000
_cell.length_c   1.000
_cell.angle_alpha   90.00
_cell.angle_beta   90.00
_cell.angle_gamma   90.00
#
_symmetry.space_group_name_H-M   'P 1'
#
loop_
_entity.id
_entity.type
_entity.pdbx_description
1 polymer ?
#
loop_
_entity_poly.entity_id
_entity_poly.type
_entity_poly.pdbx_seq_one_letter_code
_entity_poly.pdbx_strand_id
1 'polypeptide(L)'
;MFKVGLFILQSSMLITIYVSLIVLFLLRIILVLKNKINTREALIIVFTPLSIGVYLFLPKNKKYRKLYDIILIIFAALAIIGLIFTIYQRYF
;
A
#
# COMPACT_ATOMS: atom_id res chain seq x y z
N MET A 1 26.71 11.26 7.38
CA MET A 1 25.28 11.62 7.57
C MET A 1 24.53 11.70 6.23
N PHE A 2 25.01 12.47 5.25
CA PHE A 2 24.37 12.59 3.93
C PHE A 2 24.19 11.25 3.17
N LYS A 3 25.24 10.41 3.12
CA LYS A 3 25.17 9.07 2.49
C LYS A 3 24.15 8.13 3.12
N VAL A 4 23.97 8.22 4.45
CA VAL A 4 23.00 7.40 5.19
C VAL A 4 21.57 7.85 4.86
N GLY A 5 21.34 9.17 4.78
CA GLY A 5 20.06 9.73 4.34
C GLY A 5 19.68 9.28 2.93
N LEU A 6 20.61 9.38 1.96
CA LEU A 6 20.40 8.91 0.59
C LEU A 6 20.05 7.41 0.54
N PHE A 7 20.75 6.59 1.32
CA PHE A 7 20.48 5.15 1.38
C PHE A 7 19.08 4.84 1.91
N ILE A 8 18.65 5.52 2.97
CA ILE A 8 17.30 5.37 3.53
C ILE A 8 16.25 5.77 2.50
N LEU A 9 16.42 6.91 1.84
CA LEU A 9 15.48 7.43 0.85
C LEU A 9 15.37 6.50 -0.38
N GLN A 10 16.50 6.03 -0.90
CA GLN A 10 16.54 5.07 -2.00
C GLN A 10 15.88 3.74 -1.60
N SER A 11 16.14 3.26 -0.38
CA SER A 11 15.52 2.04 0.14
C SER A 11 14.01 2.20 0.28
N SER A 12 13.53 3.33 0.84
CA SER A 12 12.10 3.65 0.94
C SER A 12 11.42 3.68 -0.44
N MET A 13 12.08 4.24 -1.46
CA MET A 13 11.57 4.22 -2.83
C MET A 13 11.43 2.80 -3.38
N LEU A 14 12.47 1.97 -3.24
CA LEU A 14 12.46 0.57 -3.70
C LEU A 14 11.39 -0.26 -2.99
N ILE A 15 11.28 -0.11 -1.67
CA ILE A 15 10.25 -0.77 -0.86
C ILE A 15 8.86 -0.34 -1.34
N THR A 16 8.66 0.94 -1.59
CA THR A 16 7.37 1.44 -2.07
C THR A 16 7.03 0.86 -3.44
N ILE A 17 7.96 0.83 -4.39
CA ILE A 17 7.66 0.37 -5.75
C ILE A 17 7.43 -1.15 -5.80
N TYR A 18 8.35 -1.92 -5.21
CA TYR A 18 8.35 -3.37 -5.38
C TYR A 18 7.59 -4.12 -4.28
N VAL A 19 7.71 -3.67 -3.03
CA VAL A 19 7.13 -4.39 -1.89
C VAL A 19 5.67 -4.00 -1.67
N SER A 20 5.32 -2.72 -1.83
CA SER A 20 3.94 -2.27 -1.54
C SER A 20 2.90 -2.96 -2.41
N LEU A 21 3.17 -3.13 -3.71
CA LEU A 21 2.24 -3.78 -4.65
C LEU A 21 1.95 -5.21 -4.22
N ILE A 22 2.99 -6.00 -3.95
CA ILE A 22 2.87 -7.41 -3.56
C ILE A 22 2.16 -7.53 -2.21
N VAL A 23 2.58 -6.73 -1.21
CA VAL A 23 2.03 -6.79 0.14
C VAL A 23 0.56 -6.36 0.16
N LEU A 24 0.21 -5.26 -0.50
CA LEU A 24 -1.18 -4.78 -0.58
C LEU A 24 -2.07 -5.75 -1.37
N PHE A 25 -1.54 -6.38 -2.42
CA PHE A 25 -2.26 -7.39 -3.18
C PHE A 25 -2.58 -8.63 -2.33
N LEU A 26 -1.58 -9.18 -1.63
CA LEU A 26 -1.78 -10.31 -0.72
C LEU A 26 -2.77 -9.97 0.40
N LEU A 27 -2.65 -8.77 0.99
CA LEU A 27 -3.59 -8.30 2.00
C LEU A 27 -5.03 -8.23 1.48
N ARG A 28 -5.25 -7.78 0.24
CA ARG A 28 -6.58 -7.75 -0.38
C ARG A 28 -7.14 -9.16 -0.54
N ILE A 29 -6.32 -10.13 -0.98
CA ILE A 29 -6.73 -11.54 -1.07
C ILE A 29 -7.11 -12.06 0.32
N ILE A 30 -6.27 -11.84 1.33
CA ILE A 30 -6.55 -12.28 2.72
C ILE A 30 -7.86 -11.66 3.23
N LEU A 31 -8.09 -10.37 2.98
CA LEU A 31 -9.31 -9.67 3.34
C LEU A 31 -10.54 -10.30 2.70
N VAL A 32 -10.50 -10.57 1.40
CA VAL A 32 -11.59 -11.22 0.68
C VAL A 32 -11.89 -12.61 1.24
N LEU A 33 -10.85 -13.44 1.41
CA LEU A 33 -10.99 -14.82 1.93
C LEU A 33 -11.55 -14.84 3.34
N LYS A 34 -11.06 -13.96 4.24
CA LYS A 34 -11.51 -13.91 5.64
C LYS A 34 -12.92 -13.33 5.79
N ASN A 35 -13.36 -12.46 4.89
CA ASN A 35 -14.69 -11.85 4.96
C ASN A 35 -15.75 -12.58 4.12
N LYS A 36 -15.38 -13.67 3.41
CA LYS A 36 -16.30 -14.46 2.56
C LYS A 36 -17.08 -13.60 1.57
N ILE A 37 -16.38 -12.66 0.93
CA ILE A 37 -17.00 -11.73 -0.03
C ILE A 37 -17.35 -12.48 -1.32
N ASN A 38 -18.44 -12.08 -1.97
CA ASN A 38 -18.89 -12.68 -3.23
C ASN A 38 -17.80 -12.51 -4.32
N THR A 39 -17.63 -13.50 -5.21
CA THR A 39 -16.54 -13.55 -6.20
C THR A 39 -16.47 -12.31 -7.10
N ARG A 40 -17.62 -11.73 -7.45
CA ARG A 40 -17.66 -10.50 -8.25
C ARG A 40 -17.08 -9.28 -7.52
N GLU A 41 -17.46 -9.10 -6.25
CA GLU A 41 -16.95 -8.02 -5.40
C GLU A 41 -15.48 -8.26 -5.01
N ALA A 42 -15.11 -9.51 -4.78
CA ALA A 42 -13.74 -9.95 -4.52
C ALA A 42 -12.77 -9.51 -5.62
N LEU A 43 -13.15 -9.73 -6.89
CA LEU A 43 -12.34 -9.30 -8.03
C LEU A 43 -12.15 -7.79 -8.06
N ILE A 44 -13.22 -7.04 -7.80
CA ILE A 44 -13.14 -5.57 -7.72
C ILE A 44 -12.20 -5.15 -6.58
N ILE A 45 -12.33 -5.75 -5.39
CA ILE A 45 -11.46 -5.42 -4.25
C ILE A 45 -9.99 -5.67 -4.55
N VAL A 46 -9.66 -6.79 -5.21
CA VAL A 46 -8.29 -7.21 -5.47
C VAL A 46 -7.66 -6.38 -6.59
N PHE A 47 -8.34 -6.24 -7.72
CA PHE A 47 -7.79 -5.63 -8.94
C PHE A 47 -7.95 -4.12 -9.02
N THR A 48 -8.86 -3.51 -8.25
CA THR A 48 -9.02 -2.05 -8.32
C THR A 48 -7.79 -1.36 -7.72
N PRO A 49 -7.15 -0.43 -8.45
CA PRO A 49 -6.02 0.31 -7.93
C PRO A 49 -6.43 1.21 -6.74
N LEU A 50 -5.43 1.69 -5.99
CA LEU A 50 -5.61 2.66 -4.89
C LEU A 50 -6.59 2.23 -3.79
N SER A 51 -6.84 0.92 -3.65
CA SER A 51 -7.63 0.35 -2.56
C SER A 51 -9.10 0.79 -2.55
N ILE A 52 -9.57 1.40 -3.64
CA ILE A 52 -10.95 1.92 -3.79
C ILE A 52 -11.97 0.81 -3.55
N GLY A 53 -11.74 -0.38 -4.10
CA GLY A 53 -12.61 -1.54 -3.89
C GLY A 53 -12.73 -1.95 -2.41
N VAL A 54 -11.66 -1.82 -1.62
CA VAL A 54 -11.72 -2.09 -0.17
C VAL A 54 -12.61 -1.09 0.55
N TYR A 55 -12.58 0.19 0.15
CA TYR A 55 -13.40 1.23 0.80
C TYR A 55 -14.87 1.14 0.43
N LEU A 56 -15.20 0.71 -0.79
CA LEU A 56 -16.57 0.59 -1.28
C LEU A 56 -17.29 -0.66 -0.74
N PHE A 57 -16.64 -1.82 -0.75
CA PHE A 57 -17.32 -3.10 -0.51
C PHE A 57 -17.08 -3.69 0.88
N LEU A 58 -16.05 -3.23 1.60
CA LEU A 58 -15.76 -3.70 2.95
C LEU A 58 -16.27 -2.67 3.96
N PRO A 59 -17.02 -3.06 5.02
CA PRO A 59 -17.42 -2.15 6.09
C PRO A 59 -16.29 -1.90 7.10
N LYS A 60 -16.28 -0.73 7.77
CA LYS A 60 -15.18 -0.29 8.65
C LYS A 60 -14.98 -1.17 9.89
N ASN A 61 -16.03 -1.86 10.34
CA ASN A 61 -16.01 -2.64 11.59
C ASN A 61 -15.38 -4.03 11.47
N LYS A 62 -14.83 -4.42 10.31
CA LYS A 62 -14.21 -5.74 10.14
C LYS A 62 -12.81 -5.78 10.77
N LYS A 63 -12.55 -6.84 11.55
CA LYS A 63 -11.32 -7.05 12.36
C LYS A 63 -10.01 -6.88 11.58
N TYR A 64 -9.99 -7.22 10.29
CA TYR A 64 -8.80 -7.15 9.44
C TYR A 64 -8.65 -5.86 8.63
N ARG A 65 -9.68 -4.99 8.61
CA ARG A 65 -9.61 -3.72 7.88
C ARG A 65 -8.69 -2.72 8.58
N LYS A 66 -8.70 -2.69 9.92
CA LYS A 66 -7.81 -1.80 10.68
C LYS A 66 -6.32 -2.07 10.37
N LEU A 67 -5.94 -3.34 10.28
CA LEU A 67 -4.57 -3.72 9.92
C LEU A 67 -4.22 -3.30 8.49
N TYR A 68 -5.15 -3.50 7.56
CA TYR A 68 -5.00 -3.03 6.18
C TYR A 68 -4.78 -1.53 6.09
N ASP A 69 -5.61 -0.75 6.78
CA ASP A 69 -5.54 0.72 6.78
C ASP A 69 -4.20 1.20 7.36
N ILE A 70 -3.70 0.59 8.44
CA ILE A 70 -2.38 0.91 9.01
C ILE A 70 -1.26 0.66 7.99
N ILE A 71 -1.26 -0.51 7.34
CA ILE A 71 -0.24 -0.87 6.35
C ILE A 71 -0.31 0.06 5.13
N LEU A 72 -1.53 0.41 4.69
CA LEU A 72 -1.75 1.37 3.61
C LEU A 72 -1.17 2.75 3.95
N ILE A 73 -1.39 3.24 5.18
CA ILE A 73 -0.85 4.52 5.65
C ILE A 73 0.69 4.49 5.68
N ILE A 74 1.29 3.40 6.15
CA ILE A 74 2.75 3.24 6.17
C ILE A 74 3.31 3.32 4.76
N PHE A 75 2.73 2.59 3.80
CA PHE A 75 3.18 2.64 2.41
C PHE A 75 2.93 4.00 1.77
N ALA A 76 1.83 4.68 2.10
CA ALA A 76 1.57 6.03 1.61
C ALA A 76 2.63 7.03 2.13
N ALA A 77 3.00 6.95 3.40
CA ALA A 77 4.07 7.77 3.96
C ALA A 77 5.43 7.49 3.29
N LEU A 78 5.77 6.21 3.10
CA LEU A 78 6.99 5.81 2.37
C LEU A 78 6.97 6.30 0.92
N ALA A 79 5.82 6.28 0.27
CA ALA A 79 5.65 6.79 -1.09
C ALA A 79 5.91 8.29 -1.18
N ILE A 80 5.39 9.08 -0.23
CA ILE A 80 5.64 10.52 -0.14
C ILE A 80 7.14 10.79 0.04
N ILE A 81 7.79 10.04 0.94
CA ILE A 81 9.24 10.15 1.16
C ILE A 81 10.02 9.81 -0.11
N GLY A 82 9.64 8.73 -0.81
CA GLY A 82 10.24 8.34 -2.08
C GLY A 82 10.05 9.40 -3.17
N LEU A 83 8.87 10.02 -3.24
CA LEU A 83 8.58 11.12 -4.17
C LEU A 83 9.47 12.33 -3.91
N ILE A 84 9.61 12.75 -2.65
CA ILE A 84 10.50 13.85 -2.26
C ILE A 84 11.94 13.53 -2.67
N PHE A 85 12.38 12.29 -2.48
CA PHE A 85 13.71 11.85 -2.92
C PHE A 85 13.89 11.91 -4.43
N THR A 86 12.91 11.41 -5.21
CA THR A 86 12.96 11.46 -6.67
C THR A 86 13.00 12.91 -7.18
N ILE A 87 12.24 13.81 -6.56
CA ILE A 87 12.28 15.24 -6.86
C ILE A 87 13.65 15.80 -6.52
N TYR A 88 14.17 15.53 -5.32
CA TYR A 88 15.49 15.99 -4.90
C TYR A 88 16.57 15.56 -5.89
N GLN A 89 16.63 14.27 -6.25
CA GLN A 89 17.62 13.74 -7.20
C GLN A 89 17.52 14.34 -8.61
N ARG A 90 16.35 14.84 -9.02
CA ARG A 90 16.13 15.38 -10.35
C ARG A 90 16.41 16.88 -10.46
N TYR A 91 16.24 17.62 -9.37
CA TYR A 91 16.38 19.09 -9.35
C TYR A 91 17.63 19.59 -8.62
N PHE A 92 18.33 18.73 -7.88
CA PHE A 92 19.58 19.03 -7.17
C PHE A 92 20.62 17.94 -7.43
#